data_AF-A4F9W8-F1
#
_entry.id   AF-A4F9W8-F1
#
_cell.length_a   1.000
_cell.length_b   1.000
_cell.length_c   1.000
_cell.angle_alpha   90.00
_cell.angle_beta   90.00
_cell.angle_gamma   90.00
#
_symmetry.space_group_name_H-M   'P 1'
#
loop_
_entity.id
_entity.type
_entity.pdbx_description
1 polymer ?
#
loop_
_entity_poly.entity_id
_entity_poly.type
_entity_poly.pdbx_seq_one_letter_code
_entity_poly.pdbx_strand_id
1 'polypeptide(L)'
;MRAECNWSGEPGTGSTLVTALRAWPMLRFEVTEDPSPGIDGQRFCHVPGLGLWRACTGANGDIMVSEDQLRTLAANSRGHESFSHRVEQLLGAAWDDALEPFRRAGDGAPVTWLHRVG
;
A
#
# COMPACT_ATOMS: atom_id res chain seq x y z
N MET A 1 -18.83 4.30 4.48
CA MET A 1 -18.72 2.96 5.09
C MET A 1 -17.28 2.49 4.95
N ARG A 2 -16.70 1.88 5.99
CA ARG A 2 -15.33 1.34 6.05
C ARG A 2 -15.43 -0.14 6.44
N ALA A 3 -14.49 -0.96 5.98
CA ALA A 3 -14.30 -2.32 6.45
C ALA A 3 -12.79 -2.61 6.55
N GLU A 4 -12.43 -3.50 7.47
CA GLU A 4 -11.09 -4.06 7.61
C GLU A 4 -11.22 -5.57 7.75
N CYS A 5 -10.23 -6.32 7.26
CA CYS A 5 -10.23 -7.78 7.32
C CYS A 5 -8.79 -8.28 7.31
N ASN A 6 -8.43 -9.07 8.32
CA ASN A 6 -7.19 -9.82 8.31
C ASN A 6 -7.36 -11.07 7.46
N TRP A 7 -6.32 -11.44 6.72
CA TRP A 7 -6.34 -12.58 5.81
C TRP A 7 -5.01 -13.34 5.88
N SER A 8 -5.04 -14.58 5.44
CA SER A 8 -3.86 -15.41 5.23
C SER A 8 -4.02 -16.18 3.92
N GLY A 9 -2.91 -16.46 3.26
CA GLY A 9 -2.89 -17.12 1.96
C GLY A 9 -1.47 -17.36 1.49
N GLU A 10 -1.34 -17.95 0.30
CA GLU A 10 -0.05 -18.16 -0.34
C GLU A 10 0.62 -16.82 -0.72
N PRO A 11 1.96 -16.77 -0.83
CA PRO A 11 2.66 -15.59 -1.31
C PRO A 11 2.11 -15.08 -2.65
N GLY A 12 1.87 -13.77 -2.75
CA GLY A 12 1.23 -13.12 -3.88
C GLY A 12 -0.30 -13.01 -3.80
N THR A 13 -0.92 -13.52 -2.73
CA THR A 13 -2.37 -13.36 -2.49
C THR A 13 -2.77 -11.88 -2.42
N GLY A 14 -1.93 -10.99 -1.88
CA GLY A 14 -2.19 -9.56 -1.82
C GLY A 14 -2.38 -8.94 -3.20
N SER A 15 -1.58 -9.33 -4.19
CA SER A 15 -1.73 -8.90 -5.59
C SER A 15 -3.07 -9.38 -6.20
N THR A 16 -3.49 -10.60 -5.85
CA THR A 16 -4.78 -11.15 -6.28
C THR A 16 -5.94 -10.34 -5.69
N LEU A 17 -5.88 -10.00 -4.40
CA LEU A 17 -6.87 -9.15 -3.73
C LEU A 17 -6.94 -7.76 -4.38
N VAL A 18 -5.80 -7.13 -4.63
CA VAL A 18 -5.74 -5.82 -5.31
C VAL A 18 -6.38 -5.90 -6.69
N THR A 19 -6.11 -6.96 -7.45
CA THR A 19 -6.70 -7.15 -8.78
C THR A 19 -8.23 -7.26 -8.72
N ALA A 20 -8.75 -8.01 -7.76
CA ALA A 20 -10.18 -8.13 -7.54
C ALA A 20 -10.81 -6.79 -7.10
N LEU A 21 -10.20 -6.10 -6.14
CA LEU A 21 -10.70 -4.81 -5.63
C LEU A 21 -10.71 -3.71 -6.69
N ARG A 22 -9.78 -3.75 -7.64
CA ARG A 22 -9.74 -2.81 -8.78
C ARG A 22 -10.93 -2.91 -9.73
N ALA A 23 -11.75 -3.97 -9.65
CA ALA A 23 -13.01 -4.04 -10.39
C ALA A 23 -14.01 -2.95 -9.96
N TRP A 24 -13.82 -2.35 -8.78
CA TRP A 24 -14.63 -1.24 -8.26
C TRP A 24 -13.79 0.05 -8.18
N PRO A 25 -13.75 0.86 -9.25
CA PRO A 25 -12.83 1.99 -9.36
C PRO A 25 -13.11 3.16 -8.40
N MET A 26 -14.27 3.14 -7.70
CA MET A 26 -14.60 4.13 -6.67
C MET A 26 -14.00 3.79 -5.31
N LEU A 27 -13.47 2.58 -5.11
CA LEU A 27 -12.93 2.15 -3.83
C LEU A 27 -11.60 2.84 -3.53
N ARG A 28 -11.44 3.20 -2.26
CA ARG A 28 -10.15 3.49 -1.65
C ARG A 28 -9.77 2.29 -0.79
N PHE A 29 -8.58 1.75 -0.99
CA PHE A 29 -8.15 0.60 -0.20
C PHE A 29 -6.65 0.59 -0.01
N GLU A 30 -6.25 -0.11 1.04
CA GLU A 30 -4.88 -0.49 1.35
C GLU A 30 -4.86 -2.01 1.54
N VAL A 31 -3.90 -2.69 0.91
CA VAL A 31 -3.65 -4.11 1.12
C VAL A 31 -2.19 -4.26 1.52
N THR A 32 -1.95 -4.92 2.64
CA THR A 32 -0.63 -5.27 3.15
C THR A 32 -0.45 -6.78 3.12
N GLU A 33 0.70 -7.23 2.67
CA GLU A 33 1.13 -8.63 2.69
C GLU A 33 2.45 -8.71 3.45
N ASP A 34 2.50 -9.55 4.48
CA ASP A 34 3.70 -9.77 5.29
C ASP A 34 4.78 -10.53 4.48
N PRO A 35 6.06 -10.34 4.79
CA PRO A 35 7.14 -11.06 4.12
C PRO A 35 7.03 -12.58 4.33
N SER A 36 7.42 -13.34 3.31
CA SER A 36 7.50 -14.80 3.34
C SER A 36 8.89 -15.28 2.95
N PRO A 37 9.28 -16.56 3.15
CA PRO A 37 10.59 -17.05 2.74
C PRO A 37 10.93 -16.73 1.27
N GLY A 38 11.94 -15.86 1.08
CA GLY A 38 12.41 -15.45 -0.25
C GLY A 38 11.58 -14.34 -0.93
N ILE A 39 10.55 -13.80 -0.29
CA ILE A 39 9.67 -12.75 -0.83
C ILE A 39 9.52 -11.62 0.18
N ASP A 40 9.81 -10.40 -0.25
CA ASP A 40 9.62 -9.20 0.57
C ASP A 40 8.12 -8.96 0.84
N GLY A 41 7.82 -8.34 1.99
CA GLY A 41 6.48 -7.84 2.25
C GLY A 41 6.09 -6.77 1.23
N GLN A 42 4.79 -6.59 1.03
CA GLN A 42 4.27 -5.62 0.06
C GLN A 42 3.13 -4.80 0.63
N ARG A 43 3.09 -3.54 0.24
CA ARG A 43 1.98 -2.63 0.50
C ARG A 43 1.46 -2.09 -0.81
N PHE A 44 0.14 -2.09 -0.94
CA PHE A 44 -0.59 -1.60 -2.10
C PHE A 44 -1.62 -0.57 -1.62
N CYS A 45 -1.64 0.59 -2.25
CA CYS A 45 -2.62 1.63 -1.97
C CYS A 45 -3.34 2.01 -3.25
N HIS A 46 -4.66 2.06 -3.22
CA HIS A 46 -5.46 2.58 -4.33
C HIS A 46 -6.33 3.74 -3.87
N VAL A 47 -6.26 4.83 -4.64
CA VAL A 47 -7.13 5.99 -4.46
C VAL A 47 -7.67 6.40 -5.84
N PRO A 48 -8.99 6.62 -5.99
CA PRO A 48 -9.56 7.13 -7.22
C PRO A 48 -8.91 8.47 -7.59
N GLY A 49 -8.43 8.59 -8.83
CA GLY A 49 -7.69 9.76 -9.33
C GLY A 49 -6.17 9.66 -9.18
N LEU A 50 -5.64 9.02 -8.13
CA LEU A 50 -4.19 8.76 -7.99
C LEU A 50 -3.77 7.43 -8.62
N GLY A 51 -4.68 6.46 -8.68
CA GLY A 51 -4.37 5.13 -9.21
C GLY A 51 -3.81 4.19 -8.14
N LEU A 52 -3.11 3.14 -8.57
CA LEU A 52 -2.49 2.14 -7.70
C LEU A 52 -1.04 2.51 -7.44
N TRP A 53 -0.66 2.57 -6.18
CA TRP A 53 0.72 2.60 -5.72
C TRP A 53 1.08 1.29 -5.05
N ARG A 54 2.34 0.89 -5.17
CA ARG A 54 2.89 -0.32 -4.55
C ARG A 54 4.33 -0.08 -4.13
N ALA A 55 4.71 -0.59 -2.96
CA ALA A 55 6.10 -0.72 -2.55
C ALA A 55 6.37 -1.99 -1.74
N CYS A 56 7.63 -2.39 -1.68
CA CYS A 56 8.07 -3.42 -0.75
C CYS A 56 8.12 -2.84 0.67
N THR A 57 7.91 -3.68 1.67
CA THR A 57 7.93 -3.30 3.07
C THR A 57 8.89 -4.13 3.91
N GLY A 58 9.57 -3.48 4.85
CA GLY A 58 10.40 -4.16 5.84
C GLY A 58 9.55 -4.87 6.88
N ALA A 59 10.20 -5.68 7.73
CA ALA A 59 9.52 -6.44 8.79
C ALA A 59 8.82 -5.56 9.83
N ASN A 60 9.19 -4.28 9.92
CA ASN A 60 8.58 -3.26 10.79
C ASN A 60 7.47 -2.45 10.08
N GLY A 61 7.17 -2.75 8.81
CA GLY A 61 6.20 -2.03 7.98
C GLY A 61 6.72 -0.75 7.31
N ASP A 62 8.02 -0.46 7.37
CA ASP A 62 8.60 0.67 6.63
C ASP A 62 8.59 0.42 5.11
N ILE A 63 8.60 1.50 4.32
CA ILE A 63 8.73 1.39 2.87
C ILE A 63 10.20 1.18 2.53
N MET A 64 10.51 0.07 1.86
CA MET A 64 11.86 -0.22 1.40
C MET A 64 12.10 0.43 0.05
N VAL A 65 13.19 1.19 -0.03
CA VAL A 65 13.67 1.80 -1.27
C VAL A 65 14.97 1.12 -1.69
N SER A 66 14.99 0.55 -2.89
CA SER A 66 16.16 -0.14 -3.41
C SER A 66 17.24 0.82 -3.90
N GLU A 67 18.48 0.34 -3.96
CA GLU A 67 19.59 1.09 -4.55
C GLU A 67 19.29 1.54 -6.00
N ASP A 68 18.67 0.67 -6.80
CA ASP A 68 18.32 0.99 -8.19
C ASP A 68 17.25 2.09 -8.28
N GLN A 69 16.27 2.09 -7.37
CA GLN A 69 15.30 3.18 -7.25
C GLN A 69 15.98 4.50 -6.88
N LEU A 70 16.92 4.49 -5.92
CA LEU A 70 17.69 5.69 -5.55
C LEU A 70 18.54 6.20 -6.73
N ARG A 71 19.22 5.30 -7.44
CA ARG A 71 20.04 5.63 -8.60
C ARG A 71 19.20 6.24 -9.72
N THR A 72 18.04 5.66 -9.98
CA THR A 72 17.06 6.17 -10.95
C THR A 72 16.53 7.55 -10.52
N LEU A 73 16.21 7.72 -9.23
CA LEU A 73 15.73 9.00 -8.70
C LEU A 73 16.80 10.09 -8.85
N ALA A 74 18.05 9.80 -8.48
CA ALA A 74 19.17 10.73 -8.62
C ALA A 74 19.44 11.12 -10.08
N ALA A 75 19.41 10.16 -11.01
CA ALA A 75 19.64 10.41 -12.43
C ALA A 75 18.55 11.27 -13.09
N ASN A 76 17.31 11.20 -12.60
CA ASN A 76 16.15 11.86 -13.22
C ASN A 76 15.72 13.17 -12.52
N SER A 77 16.45 13.61 -11.49
CA SER A 77 16.16 14.83 -10.73
C SER A 77 16.99 15.99 -11.26
N ARG A 78 16.36 17.16 -11.46
CA ARG A 78 16.97 18.40 -11.94
C ARG A 78 17.00 19.45 -10.83
N GLY A 79 17.59 19.10 -9.68
CA GLY A 79 17.69 19.96 -8.50
C GLY A 79 16.82 19.48 -7.33
N HIS A 80 16.96 20.17 -6.19
CA HIS A 80 16.42 19.74 -4.90
C HIS A 80 14.90 19.55 -4.90
N GLU A 81 14.12 20.50 -5.42
CA GLU A 81 12.65 20.40 -5.43
C GLU A 81 12.16 19.17 -6.20
N SER A 82 12.73 18.94 -7.40
CA SER A 82 12.38 17.76 -8.20
C SER A 82 12.76 16.44 -7.54
N PHE A 83 13.86 16.44 -6.77
CA PHE A 83 14.30 15.28 -6.01
C PHE A 83 13.32 15.00 -4.87
N SER A 84 13.01 16.00 -4.05
CA SER A 84 12.06 15.88 -2.93
C SER A 84 10.68 15.42 -3.40
N HIS A 85 10.16 15.99 -4.49
CA HIS A 85 8.88 15.57 -5.05
C HIS A 85 8.88 14.11 -5.55
N ARG A 86 9.99 13.64 -6.14
CA ARG A 86 10.12 12.23 -6.54
C ARG A 86 10.25 11.29 -5.35
N VAL A 87 10.89 11.73 -4.27
CA VAL A 87 10.93 10.97 -3.01
C VAL A 87 9.51 10.80 -2.45
N GLU A 88 8.70 11.85 -2.43
CA GLU A 88 7.29 11.77 -1.98
C GLU A 88 6.48 10.77 -2.83
N GLN A 89 6.67 10.78 -4.15
CA GLN A 89 6.01 9.81 -5.03
C GLN A 89 6.48 8.37 -4.76
N LEU A 90 7.78 8.17 -4.56
CA LEU A 90 8.36 6.87 -4.27
C LEU A 90 7.82 6.31 -2.95
N LEU A 91 7.69 7.17 -1.93
CA LEU A 91 7.16 6.82 -0.62
C LEU A 91 5.62 6.75 -0.56
N GLY A 92 4.92 7.12 -1.64
CA GLY A 92 3.47 7.03 -1.69
C GLY A 92 2.74 8.09 -0.85
N ALA A 93 3.38 9.23 -0.56
CA ALA A 93 2.87 10.25 0.35
C ALA A 93 1.43 10.70 0.02
N ALA A 94 1.13 10.93 -1.26
CA ALA A 94 -0.21 11.33 -1.71
C ALA A 94 -1.29 10.26 -1.44
N TRP A 95 -0.92 8.96 -1.46
CA TRP A 95 -1.83 7.89 -1.09
C TRP A 95 -2.02 7.83 0.41
N ASP A 96 -0.95 7.98 1.18
CA ASP A 96 -1.02 8.03 2.64
C ASP A 96 -1.91 9.18 3.11
N ASP A 97 -1.71 10.40 2.61
CA ASP A 97 -2.55 11.56 2.93
C ASP A 97 -4.02 11.34 2.59
N ALA A 98 -4.30 10.71 1.44
CA ALA A 98 -5.66 10.46 0.99
C ALA A 98 -6.37 9.34 1.78
N LEU A 99 -5.61 8.39 2.33
CA LEU A 99 -6.13 7.26 3.11
C LEU A 99 -6.18 7.56 4.61
N GLU A 100 -5.35 8.47 5.11
CA GLU A 100 -5.20 8.80 6.53
C GLU A 100 -6.53 9.11 7.24
N PRO A 101 -7.49 9.86 6.66
CA PRO A 101 -8.79 10.09 7.29
C PRO A 101 -9.59 8.81 7.58
N PHE A 102 -9.35 7.74 6.81
CA PHE A 102 -10.04 6.45 6.95
C PHE A 102 -9.33 5.49 7.91
N ARG A 103 -8.09 5.78 8.32
CA ARG A 103 -7.38 4.99 9.34
C ARG A 103 -7.89 5.29 10.75
N ARG A 104 -8.12 6.57 11.05
CA ARG A 104 -8.55 7.04 12.39
C ARG A 104 -10.06 6.93 12.63
N ALA A 105 -10.86 6.87 11.56
CA ALA A 105 -12.31 6.78 11.66
C ALA A 105 -12.84 5.42 12.16
N GLY A 106 -11.95 4.49 12.56
CA GLY A 106 -12.27 3.13 12.99
C GLY A 106 -12.41 2.90 14.49
N ASP A 107 -11.99 3.83 15.36
CA ASP A 107 -11.97 3.64 16.83
C ASP A 107 -13.37 3.52 17.50
N GLY A 108 -14.46 3.44 16.73
CA GLY A 108 -15.83 3.41 17.25
C GLY A 108 -16.82 2.46 16.57
N ALA A 109 -16.41 1.62 15.62
CA ALA A 109 -17.32 0.69 14.94
C ALA A 109 -16.91 -0.77 15.18
N PRO A 110 -17.83 -1.65 15.63
CA PRO A 110 -17.49 -3.03 15.95
C PRO A 110 -17.03 -3.79 14.70
N VAL A 111 -15.80 -4.29 14.75
CA VAL A 111 -15.22 -5.18 13.73
C VAL A 111 -16.01 -6.49 13.73
N THR A 112 -16.74 -6.76 12.65
CA THR A 112 -17.41 -8.06 12.47
C THR A 112 -16.40 -9.05 11.92
N TRP A 113 -15.90 -9.94 12.77
CA TRP A 113 -15.04 -11.05 12.37
C TRP A 113 -15.84 -12.03 11.49
N LEU A 114 -15.51 -12.10 10.21
CA LEU A 114 -15.98 -13.17 9.33
C LEU A 114 -15.14 -14.43 9.58
N HIS A 115 -15.54 -15.23 10.56
CA HIS A 115 -15.02 -16.59 10.69
C HIS A 115 -15.63 -17.48 9.60
N ARG A 116 -14.80 -17.98 8.69
CA ARG A 116 -15.15 -19.11 7.83
C ARG A 116 -14.98 -20.39 8.62
N VAL A 117 -16.09 -21.02 9.01
CA VAL A 117 -16.11 -22.44 9.39
C VAL A 117 -16.21 -23.26 8.10
N GLY A 118 -15.24 -24.15 7.92
CA GLY A 118 -15.19 -25.18 6.89
C GLY A 118 -14.46 -26.37 7.47
#